data_AF-A0A938UL95-F1
#
_entry.id   AF-A0A938UL95-F1
#
_cell.length_a   1.000
_cell.length_b   1.000
_cell.length_c   1.000
_cell.angle_alpha   90.00
_cell.angle_beta   90.00
_cell.angle_gamma   90.00
#
_symmetry.space_group_name_H-M   'P 1'
#
loop_
_entity.id
_entity.type
_entity.pdbx_description
1 polymer ?
#
loop_
_entity_poly.entity_id
_entity_poly.type
_entity_poly.pdbx_seq_one_letter_code
_entity_poly.pdbx_strand_id
1 'polypeptide(L)'
;MGSRARCSACRSRAECPRARSRAHARRALLVGPRRDRRVLVALRANAGRAPARRGRLALRSHPAVRDRAGGDTDGREPAPAARASRRRVREPRRGRSPGRARGTGGPSGRRPVRRRSAGRILGLHPRPRRPHARALVRTGGRAHRGRRQTMKLVAISGSLRGASLNRRLLDLSLRVLEKEGAQVDRVDLRALDLPFYDGDLEAGSGLPAGAQELAARIAAADGLVIASPEYNYSVPAVLKNAIDWVTRAKPMPLRGKTAVLMSASPSLVGGNRGLWVLRMSLEVVGVHVYPDMFSLASAHQAFDDAGELSDAALDRFLRFVLTGFARSTRLHAQPPA
;
A
#
# COMPACT_ATOMS: atom_id res chain seq x y z
N MET A 1 -29.81 -5.92 71.47
CA MET A 1 -30.43 -7.21 71.10
C MET A 1 -30.83 -7.16 69.63
N GLY A 2 -30.74 -8.25 68.87
CA GLY A 2 -31.15 -8.26 67.44
C GLY A 2 -30.26 -9.10 66.51
N SER A 3 -30.47 -10.42 66.54
CA SER A 3 -30.07 -11.46 65.57
C SER A 3 -29.00 -11.16 64.48
N ARG A 4 -27.88 -11.92 64.53
CA ARG A 4 -27.21 -12.40 63.31
C ARG A 4 -27.31 -13.92 63.29
N ALA A 5 -27.97 -14.47 62.26
CA ALA A 5 -28.06 -15.91 62.03
C ALA A 5 -26.65 -16.51 61.85
N ARG A 6 -26.38 -17.65 62.49
CA ARG A 6 -25.15 -18.42 62.30
C ARG A 6 -25.35 -19.35 61.11
N CYS A 7 -24.50 -19.25 60.09
CA CYS A 7 -24.40 -20.29 59.08
C CYS A 7 -23.77 -21.53 59.72
N SER A 8 -24.40 -22.69 59.63
CA SER A 8 -24.05 -23.91 60.38
C SER A 8 -22.89 -24.72 59.77
N ALA A 9 -22.26 -24.24 58.70
CA ALA A 9 -21.21 -24.93 57.97
C ALA A 9 -19.95 -24.07 57.78
N CYS A 10 -19.05 -24.07 58.78
CA CYS A 10 -17.59 -23.94 58.67
C CYS A 10 -16.96 -23.84 60.08
N ARG A 11 -15.97 -24.69 60.40
CA ARG A 11 -15.34 -24.74 61.74
C ARG A 11 -14.08 -23.88 61.91
N SER A 12 -13.66 -23.10 60.91
CA SER A 12 -12.53 -22.17 61.07
C SER A 12 -12.68 -20.93 60.17
N ARG A 13 -11.97 -19.84 60.53
CA ARG A 13 -11.95 -18.56 59.78
C ARG A 13 -10.89 -18.49 58.66
N ALA A 14 -10.18 -19.58 58.38
CA ALA A 14 -9.04 -19.58 57.45
C ALA A 14 -9.46 -19.57 55.97
N GLU A 15 -10.66 -20.05 55.64
CA GLU A 15 -11.12 -20.27 54.27
C GLU A 15 -12.38 -19.46 53.96
N CYS A 16 -12.20 -18.18 53.59
CA CYS A 16 -13.31 -17.36 53.08
C CYS A 16 -12.80 -16.34 52.02
N PRO A 17 -13.10 -16.52 50.72
CA PRO A 17 -12.43 -15.78 49.64
C PRO A 17 -12.80 -14.29 49.47
N ARG A 18 -13.57 -13.68 50.38
CA ARG A 18 -14.21 -12.36 50.17
C ARG A 18 -13.72 -11.22 51.07
N ALA A 19 -12.62 -11.38 51.81
CA ALA A 19 -12.21 -10.44 52.85
C ALA A 19 -10.74 -9.95 52.78
N ARG A 20 -10.20 -9.64 51.59
CA ARG A 20 -8.92 -8.92 51.45
C ARG A 20 -8.93 -7.85 50.35
N SER A 21 -9.65 -6.76 50.61
CA SER A 21 -9.47 -5.51 49.85
C SER A 21 -9.78 -4.26 50.69
N ARG A 22 -8.74 -3.59 51.22
CA ARG A 22 -8.56 -2.11 51.26
C ARG A 22 -7.40 -1.72 52.19
N ALA A 23 -6.77 -0.60 51.82
CA ALA A 23 -5.85 0.23 52.61
C ALA A 23 -4.53 -0.42 53.12
N HIS A 24 -3.45 -0.19 52.39
CA HIS A 24 -2.54 0.92 52.73
C HIS A 24 -1.89 1.47 51.46
N ALA A 25 -1.61 2.77 51.44
CA ALA A 25 -0.95 3.44 50.32
C ALA A 25 0.07 4.44 50.85
N ARG A 26 1.30 4.43 50.29
CA ARG A 26 2.02 5.63 49.81
C ARG A 26 3.44 5.34 49.28
N ARG A 27 3.65 5.72 48.01
CA ARG A 27 4.78 6.54 47.50
C ARG A 27 6.16 5.91 47.17
N ALA A 28 6.35 5.55 45.89
CA ALA A 28 7.55 5.80 45.05
C ALA A 28 7.20 5.42 43.58
N LEU A 29 6.97 6.37 42.66
CA LEU A 29 7.93 7.02 41.75
C LEU A 29 8.61 6.09 40.70
N LEU A 30 8.10 6.19 39.46
CA LEU A 30 8.83 6.21 38.18
C LEU A 30 9.98 5.21 37.92
N VAL A 31 9.68 4.05 37.32
CA VAL A 31 10.52 3.46 36.25
C VAL A 31 9.61 2.74 35.22
N GLY A 32 9.67 3.16 33.95
CA GLY A 32 9.10 2.41 32.83
C GLY A 32 10.14 1.48 32.17
N PRO A 33 9.75 0.43 31.44
CA PRO A 33 10.68 -0.52 30.85
C PRO A 33 11.60 0.18 29.83
N ARG A 34 12.91 0.00 29.99
CA ARG A 34 13.95 0.59 29.13
C ARG A 34 13.87 -0.02 27.73
N ARG A 35 13.78 0.84 26.70
CA ARG A 35 14.02 0.43 25.31
C ARG A 35 15.50 0.17 25.11
N ASP A 36 15.86 -1.05 24.73
CA ASP A 36 17.26 -1.41 24.51
C ASP A 36 17.80 -0.76 23.23
N ARG A 37 18.83 0.07 23.35
CA ARG A 37 19.43 0.84 22.26
C ARG A 37 20.66 0.12 21.71
N ARG A 38 20.46 -0.98 20.97
CA ARG A 38 21.55 -1.72 20.30
C ARG A 38 21.22 -2.23 18.88
N VAL A 39 20.54 -1.42 18.05
CA VAL A 39 20.55 -1.60 16.58
C VAL A 39 20.60 -0.24 15.86
N LEU A 40 21.77 0.40 15.86
CA LEU A 40 22.18 1.37 14.86
C LEU A 40 23.71 1.45 14.83
N VAL A 41 24.29 1.77 13.67
CA VAL A 41 25.74 1.74 13.35
C VAL A 41 26.30 0.35 13.00
N ALA A 42 26.13 -0.03 11.72
CA ALA A 42 26.99 -0.98 11.01
C ALA A 42 27.02 -0.68 9.49
N LEU A 43 27.13 0.61 9.13
CA LEU A 43 27.38 1.07 7.76
C LEU A 43 28.67 1.88 7.72
N ARG A 44 29.80 1.17 7.50
CA ARG A 44 31.13 1.62 7.03
C ARG A 44 32.25 0.75 7.65
N ALA A 45 32.54 -0.39 7.02
CA ALA A 45 33.82 -1.09 7.16
C ALA A 45 33.97 -2.17 6.08
N ASN A 46 34.13 -1.78 4.80
CA ASN A 46 34.78 -2.67 3.83
C ASN A 46 35.39 -1.88 2.66
N ALA A 47 36.51 -1.22 2.95
CA ALA A 47 37.41 -0.63 1.96
C ALA A 47 38.81 -1.17 2.26
N GLY A 48 39.17 -2.29 1.62
CA GLY A 48 40.31 -3.11 2.05
C GLY A 48 40.83 -4.07 0.98
N ARG A 49 41.38 -3.52 -0.10
CA ARG A 49 42.41 -4.09 -1.02
C ARG A 49 42.39 -5.60 -1.35
N ALA A 50 42.19 -5.89 -2.64
CA ALA A 50 42.78 -7.04 -3.34
C ALA A 50 43.37 -6.55 -4.70
N PRO A 51 44.37 -7.24 -5.29
CA PRO A 51 45.37 -6.58 -6.13
C PRO A 51 45.01 -6.44 -7.62
N ALA A 52 45.66 -5.48 -8.27
CA ALA A 52 45.60 -5.29 -9.70
C ALA A 52 46.29 -6.44 -10.46
N ARG A 53 45.55 -7.13 -11.35
CA ARG A 53 46.12 -7.94 -12.43
C ARG A 53 45.69 -7.35 -13.77
N ARG A 54 46.67 -6.85 -14.54
CA ARG A 54 46.48 -6.44 -15.94
C ARG A 54 46.29 -7.69 -16.80
N GLY A 55 45.03 -8.07 -17.05
CA GLY A 55 44.68 -9.03 -18.10
C GLY A 55 44.32 -8.28 -19.39
N ARG A 56 45.05 -8.50 -20.48
CA ARG A 56 44.66 -7.98 -21.81
C ARG A 56 43.35 -8.65 -22.24
N LEU A 57 42.29 -7.87 -22.45
CA LEU A 57 41.10 -8.37 -23.13
C LEU A 57 41.42 -8.49 -24.63
N ALA A 58 41.80 -9.70 -25.07
CA ALA A 58 41.92 -10.00 -26.48
C ALA A 58 40.50 -10.15 -27.07
N LEU A 59 40.08 -9.20 -27.90
CA LEU A 59 38.90 -9.33 -28.74
C LEU A 59 39.12 -10.52 -29.69
N ARG A 60 38.48 -11.67 -29.39
CA ARG A 60 38.39 -12.78 -30.34
C ARG A 60 37.31 -12.45 -31.36
N SER A 61 37.74 -12.21 -32.59
CA SER A 61 36.87 -12.15 -33.77
C SER A 61 36.19 -13.51 -33.98
N HIS A 62 34.90 -13.49 -34.31
CA HIS A 62 34.24 -14.65 -34.90
C HIS A 62 34.71 -14.81 -36.35
N PRO A 63 35.01 -16.04 -36.83
CA PRO A 63 35.27 -16.28 -38.23
C PRO A 63 33.97 -16.18 -39.04
N ALA A 64 34.07 -15.63 -40.25
CA ALA A 64 32.95 -15.57 -41.19
C ALA A 64 32.59 -16.97 -41.72
N VAL A 65 31.30 -17.24 -41.85
CA VAL A 65 30.79 -18.34 -42.68
C VAL A 65 30.55 -17.78 -44.08
N ARG A 66 31.14 -18.42 -45.09
CA ARG A 66 30.97 -18.07 -46.52
C ARG A 66 29.94 -18.96 -47.20
N ASP A 67 29.35 -18.36 -48.22
CA ASP A 67 28.27 -18.80 -49.10
C ASP A 67 28.43 -20.19 -49.76
N ARG A 68 27.28 -20.85 -49.94
CA ARG A 68 26.81 -21.40 -51.23
C ARG A 68 25.31 -21.07 -51.31
N ALA A 69 24.78 -20.25 -52.22
CA ALA A 69 24.80 -20.28 -53.70
C ALA A 69 23.73 -21.23 -54.29
N GLY A 70 22.83 -20.66 -55.12
CA GLY A 70 21.62 -21.28 -55.67
C GLY A 70 20.34 -20.79 -54.97
N GLY A 71 19.45 -19.99 -55.55
CA GLY A 71 19.43 -19.38 -56.89
C GLY A 71 18.15 -19.70 -57.64
N ASP A 72 17.18 -18.78 -57.62
CA ASP A 72 16.37 -18.48 -58.80
C ASP A 72 15.76 -17.06 -58.69
N THR A 73 15.37 -16.50 -59.84
CA THR A 73 14.99 -15.09 -60.01
C THR A 73 13.49 -14.89 -60.15
N ASP A 74 12.92 -13.80 -59.62
CA ASP A 74 12.17 -12.90 -60.50
C ASP A 74 11.97 -11.46 -59.98
N GLY A 75 11.89 -10.52 -60.91
CA GLY A 75 12.15 -9.10 -60.68
C GLY A 75 11.04 -8.23 -60.07
N ARG A 76 11.48 -7.17 -59.36
CA ARG A 76 10.93 -5.81 -59.49
C ARG A 76 11.88 -4.74 -58.92
N GLU A 77 12.24 -3.76 -59.73
CA GLU A 77 13.06 -2.60 -59.33
C GLU A 77 12.27 -1.58 -58.48
N PRO A 78 12.95 -0.87 -57.55
CA PRO A 78 12.43 0.34 -56.91
C PRO A 78 13.24 1.62 -57.27
N ALA A 79 12.56 2.77 -57.38
CA ALA A 79 13.20 4.09 -57.53
C ALA A 79 12.30 5.21 -56.96
N PRO A 80 12.85 6.40 -56.63
CA PRO A 80 14.06 6.61 -55.84
C PRO A 80 13.85 7.60 -54.66
N ALA A 81 14.90 7.85 -53.89
CA ALA A 81 14.85 8.58 -52.61
C ALA A 81 14.60 10.11 -52.71
N ALA A 82 13.86 10.65 -51.74
CA ALA A 82 13.72 12.10 -51.49
C ALA A 82 14.61 12.59 -50.33
N ARG A 83 15.03 13.86 -50.40
CA ARG A 83 16.16 14.42 -49.62
C ARG A 83 15.85 14.82 -48.18
N ALA A 84 16.92 14.85 -47.38
CA ALA A 84 16.96 15.28 -45.99
C ALA A 84 16.60 16.76 -45.74
N SER A 85 16.05 17.05 -44.55
CA SER A 85 16.15 18.37 -43.91
C SER A 85 16.57 18.26 -42.44
N ARG A 86 17.87 18.46 -42.16
CA ARG A 86 18.39 18.53 -40.78
C ARG A 86 18.05 19.89 -40.16
N ARG A 87 16.99 19.99 -39.33
CA ARG A 87 16.76 21.17 -38.48
C ARG A 87 17.87 21.28 -37.43
N ARG A 88 18.71 22.32 -37.53
CA ARG A 88 19.67 22.68 -36.49
C ARG A 88 18.95 23.36 -35.33
N VAL A 89 19.07 22.82 -34.12
CA VAL A 89 18.72 23.52 -32.89
C VAL A 89 19.81 24.57 -32.60
N ARG A 90 19.43 25.82 -32.39
CA ARG A 90 20.33 26.90 -31.93
C ARG A 90 20.15 27.11 -30.43
N GLU A 91 21.23 27.00 -29.67
CA GLU A 91 21.28 27.47 -28.27
C GLU A 91 21.25 29.01 -28.22
N PRO A 92 20.58 29.64 -27.22
CA PRO A 92 20.80 31.04 -26.89
C PRO A 92 22.03 31.19 -25.98
N ARG A 93 23.04 31.94 -26.44
CA ARG A 93 24.20 32.31 -25.61
C ARG A 93 23.86 33.42 -24.61
N ARG A 94 24.57 33.43 -23.48
CA ARG A 94 24.54 34.50 -22.48
C ARG A 94 25.06 35.83 -23.07
N GLY A 95 24.37 36.94 -22.80
CA GLY A 95 24.81 38.30 -23.12
C GLY A 95 24.74 39.20 -21.88
N ARG A 96 25.80 39.97 -21.60
CA ARG A 96 25.86 40.98 -20.53
C ARG A 96 25.45 42.36 -21.07
N SER A 97 24.86 43.20 -20.21
CA SER A 97 24.67 44.65 -20.41
C SER A 97 26.01 45.41 -20.50
N PRO A 98 26.03 46.66 -21.03
CA PRO A 98 26.15 47.82 -20.09
C PRO A 98 25.53 49.17 -20.58
N GLY A 99 25.50 50.18 -19.68
CA GLY A 99 25.33 51.63 -19.99
C GLY A 99 23.93 52.21 -19.65
N ARG A 100 23.62 52.91 -18.54
CA ARG A 100 24.10 54.15 -17.85
C ARG A 100 23.78 55.51 -18.51
N ALA A 101 22.85 56.27 -17.90
CA ALA A 101 23.00 57.67 -17.45
C ALA A 101 21.79 58.09 -16.56
N ARG A 102 22.01 58.52 -15.30
CA ARG A 102 21.88 59.90 -14.75
C ARG A 102 20.47 60.53 -14.89
N GLY A 103 19.79 61.08 -13.87
CA GLY A 103 20.02 61.23 -12.41
C GLY A 103 18.65 61.32 -11.70
N THR A 104 18.40 61.96 -10.54
CA THR A 104 19.18 62.70 -9.52
C THR A 104 18.36 62.72 -8.20
N GLY A 105 18.95 63.07 -7.05
CA GLY A 105 18.23 63.45 -5.81
C GLY A 105 18.12 62.39 -4.69
N GLY A 106 18.73 62.68 -3.52
CA GLY A 106 18.45 62.03 -2.23
C GLY A 106 17.85 63.03 -1.24
N PRO A 107 17.93 62.84 0.10
CA PRO A 107 18.46 61.68 0.82
C PRO A 107 17.58 61.17 2.01
N SER A 108 17.99 60.03 2.58
CA SER A 108 17.84 59.61 4.00
C SER A 108 16.55 59.92 4.80
N GLY A 109 15.80 58.87 5.18
CA GLY A 109 14.75 58.94 6.22
C GLY A 109 14.63 57.65 7.04
N ARG A 110 15.32 57.55 8.18
CA ARG A 110 15.19 56.42 9.13
C ARG A 110 13.82 56.47 9.81
N ARG A 111 13.03 55.39 9.77
CA ARG A 111 11.78 55.29 10.55
C ARG A 111 12.06 54.74 11.96
N PRO A 112 11.66 55.42 13.05
CA PRO A 112 11.89 54.95 14.41
C PRO A 112 10.77 54.02 14.91
N VAL A 113 11.16 53.08 15.78
CA VAL A 113 10.24 52.28 16.59
C VAL A 113 9.62 53.17 17.67
N ARG A 114 8.28 53.17 17.82
CA ARG A 114 7.60 53.76 18.98
C ARG A 114 7.05 52.68 19.91
N ARG A 115 7.60 52.65 21.13
CA ARG A 115 6.94 52.04 22.30
C ARG A 115 5.59 52.74 22.54
N ARG A 116 4.60 52.02 23.05
CA ARG A 116 3.47 52.60 23.79
C ARG A 116 3.39 51.98 25.18
N SER A 117 2.96 52.81 26.12
CA SER A 117 3.17 52.68 27.56
C SER A 117 2.09 51.84 28.25
N ALA A 118 2.39 51.42 29.47
CA ALA A 118 1.43 50.75 30.35
C ALA A 118 0.22 51.66 30.68
N GLY A 119 -0.97 51.07 30.70
CA GLY A 119 -2.21 51.66 31.22
C GLY A 119 -2.79 50.77 32.30
N ARG A 120 -3.27 51.37 33.40
CA ARG A 120 -3.86 50.69 34.56
C ARG A 120 -5.01 49.76 34.15
N ILE A 121 -5.04 48.53 34.69
CA ILE A 121 -6.22 47.67 34.69
C ILE A 121 -6.92 47.81 36.04
N LEU A 122 -8.15 48.34 36.02
CA LEU A 122 -9.06 48.34 37.16
C LEU A 122 -9.61 46.92 37.38
N GLY A 123 -9.70 46.50 38.65
CA GLY A 123 -10.15 45.17 39.00
C GLY A 123 -11.66 44.98 38.84
N LEU A 124 -12.07 43.90 38.17
CA LEU A 124 -13.42 43.33 38.22
C LEU A 124 -13.29 41.81 38.32
N HIS A 125 -13.68 41.23 39.46
CA HIS A 125 -13.69 39.78 39.68
C HIS A 125 -14.93 39.13 39.01
N PRO A 126 -14.77 38.17 38.08
CA PRO A 126 -15.89 37.38 37.59
C PRO A 126 -16.25 36.29 38.61
N ARG A 127 -17.54 36.20 38.99
CA ARG A 127 -18.07 35.12 39.83
C ARG A 127 -18.07 33.78 39.07
N PRO A 128 -17.86 32.63 39.75
CA PRO A 128 -17.94 31.32 39.10
C PRO A 128 -19.37 31.00 38.66
N ARG A 129 -19.56 30.70 37.36
CA ARG A 129 -20.82 30.18 36.83
C ARG A 129 -20.98 28.68 37.18
N ARG A 130 -22.19 28.28 37.56
CA ARG A 130 -22.54 26.88 37.85
C ARG A 130 -22.42 26.01 36.58
N PRO A 131 -22.01 24.73 36.67
CA PRO A 131 -22.02 23.84 35.52
C PRO A 131 -23.45 23.46 35.14
N HIS A 132 -23.84 23.71 33.88
CA HIS A 132 -25.10 23.20 33.34
C HIS A 132 -24.98 21.68 33.10
N ALA A 133 -26.08 20.96 33.38
CA ALA A 133 -26.12 19.51 33.27
C ALA A 133 -25.87 19.04 31.82
N ARG A 134 -24.99 18.04 31.65
CA ARG A 134 -24.84 17.33 30.38
C ARG A 134 -26.13 16.56 30.09
N ALA A 135 -26.85 16.96 29.04
CA ALA A 135 -27.88 16.12 28.45
C ALA A 135 -27.23 14.82 27.96
N LEU A 136 -27.61 13.69 28.58
CA LEU A 136 -27.29 12.36 28.10
C LEU A 136 -28.04 12.14 26.78
N VAL A 137 -27.32 12.27 25.66
CA VAL A 137 -27.81 11.79 24.37
C VAL A 137 -28.03 10.28 24.50
N ARG A 138 -29.29 9.87 24.59
CA ARG A 138 -29.69 8.47 24.44
C ARG A 138 -29.27 8.03 23.04
N THR A 139 -28.12 7.38 22.94
CA THR A 139 -27.75 6.58 21.77
C THR A 139 -28.72 5.41 21.68
N GLY A 140 -29.88 5.66 21.06
CA GLY A 140 -30.80 4.60 20.68
C GLY A 140 -30.02 3.58 19.87
N GLY A 141 -29.95 2.35 20.39
CA GLY A 141 -29.21 1.28 19.74
C GLY A 141 -29.75 1.07 18.35
N ARG A 142 -28.98 1.46 17.32
CA ARG A 142 -29.29 1.04 15.95
C ARG A 142 -29.24 -0.47 15.95
N ALA A 143 -30.41 -1.09 15.77
CA ALA A 143 -30.55 -2.53 15.63
C ALA A 143 -29.49 -3.05 14.64
N HIS A 144 -28.95 -4.23 14.93
CA HIS A 144 -27.87 -4.85 14.17
C HIS A 144 -28.41 -5.21 12.77
N ARG A 145 -28.41 -4.23 11.85
CA ARG A 145 -28.92 -4.34 10.48
C ARG A 145 -28.24 -5.55 9.86
N GLY A 146 -29.03 -6.51 9.38
CA GLY A 146 -28.60 -7.88 9.14
C GLY A 146 -27.22 -7.96 8.47
N ARG A 147 -26.23 -8.44 9.22
CA ARG A 147 -24.89 -8.70 8.68
C ARG A 147 -25.05 -9.61 7.47
N ARG A 148 -24.57 -9.19 6.29
CA ARG A 148 -24.34 -10.14 5.19
C ARG A 148 -23.44 -11.23 5.76
N GLN A 149 -23.98 -12.44 5.89
CA GLN A 149 -23.24 -13.54 6.53
C GLN A 149 -22.04 -13.99 5.68
N THR A 150 -22.09 -13.67 4.38
CA THR A 150 -21.05 -14.02 3.42
C THR A 150 -20.40 -12.76 2.86
N MET A 151 -19.07 -12.73 2.98
CA MET A 151 -18.22 -11.67 2.44
C MET A 151 -17.80 -12.05 1.02
N LYS A 152 -18.07 -11.20 0.03
CA LYS A 152 -17.66 -11.44 -1.36
C LYS A 152 -16.32 -10.76 -1.63
N LEU A 153 -15.36 -11.49 -2.18
CA LEU A 153 -14.03 -10.98 -2.51
C LEU A 153 -13.69 -11.24 -3.99
N VAL A 154 -13.00 -10.31 -4.63
CA VAL A 154 -12.33 -10.54 -5.92
C VAL A 154 -10.83 -10.73 -5.69
N ALA A 155 -10.29 -11.83 -6.20
CA ALA A 155 -8.90 -12.24 -6.05
C ALA A 155 -8.14 -12.11 -7.37
N ILE A 156 -7.04 -11.35 -7.36
CA ILE A 156 -6.26 -11.00 -8.55
C ILE A 156 -4.79 -11.37 -8.32
N SER A 157 -4.21 -12.13 -9.24
CA SER A 157 -2.76 -12.31 -9.33
C SER A 157 -2.17 -11.34 -10.36
N GLY A 158 -1.28 -10.45 -9.95
CA GLY A 158 -0.60 -9.47 -10.82
C GLY A 158 0.45 -10.08 -11.76
N SER A 159 0.45 -11.41 -11.97
CA SER A 159 1.39 -12.10 -12.86
C SER A 159 0.66 -13.07 -13.78
N LEU A 160 0.95 -12.96 -15.08
CA LEU A 160 0.44 -13.87 -16.11
C LEU A 160 1.24 -15.18 -16.22
N ARG A 161 2.30 -15.36 -15.44
CA ARG A 161 3.15 -16.57 -15.48
C ARG A 161 2.37 -17.76 -14.88
N GLY A 162 2.37 -18.91 -15.55
CA GLY A 162 1.71 -20.13 -15.05
C GLY A 162 2.24 -20.54 -13.68
N ALA A 163 3.56 -20.70 -13.55
CA ALA A 163 4.26 -20.96 -12.30
C ALA A 163 4.49 -19.67 -11.45
N SER A 164 3.47 -18.83 -11.29
CA SER A 164 3.57 -17.60 -10.48
C SER A 164 3.60 -17.91 -8.99
N LEU A 165 4.67 -17.50 -8.29
CA LEU A 165 4.73 -17.54 -6.82
C LEU A 165 3.64 -16.68 -6.17
N ASN A 166 3.17 -15.62 -6.85
CA ASN A 166 2.07 -14.78 -6.39
C ASN A 166 0.71 -15.47 -6.58
N ARG A 167 0.59 -16.39 -7.54
CA ARG A 167 -0.58 -17.27 -7.68
C ARG A 167 -0.61 -18.27 -6.52
N ARG A 168 0.51 -18.97 -6.25
CA ARG A 168 0.64 -19.85 -5.06
C ARG A 168 0.30 -19.14 -3.74
N LEU A 169 0.84 -17.94 -3.51
CA LEU A 169 0.54 -17.15 -2.31
C LEU A 169 -0.94 -16.74 -2.23
N LEU A 170 -1.54 -16.34 -3.37
CA LEU A 170 -2.97 -16.04 -3.45
C LEU A 170 -3.78 -17.29 -3.10
N ASP A 171 -3.48 -18.44 -3.71
CA ASP A 171 -4.20 -19.70 -3.52
C ASP A 171 -4.19 -20.15 -2.05
N LEU A 172 -3.07 -20.03 -1.34
CA LEU A 172 -2.99 -20.22 0.11
C LEU A 172 -3.88 -19.21 0.87
N SER A 173 -3.78 -17.93 0.52
CA SER A 173 -4.55 -16.87 1.17
C SER A 173 -6.06 -17.04 1.00
N LEU A 174 -6.51 -17.58 -0.14
CA LEU A 174 -7.92 -17.86 -0.37
C LEU A 174 -8.42 -19.00 0.52
N ARG A 175 -7.65 -20.09 0.70
CA ARG A 175 -7.99 -21.16 1.66
C ARG A 175 -8.16 -20.64 3.10
N VAL A 176 -7.44 -19.58 3.48
CA VAL A 176 -7.60 -18.92 4.79
C VAL A 176 -8.87 -18.08 4.82
N LEU A 177 -9.16 -17.30 3.78
CA LEU A 177 -10.34 -16.43 3.71
C LEU A 177 -11.65 -17.20 3.54
N GLU A 178 -11.65 -18.33 2.84
CA GLU A 178 -12.79 -19.24 2.73
C GLU A 178 -13.17 -19.83 4.09
N LYS A 179 -12.19 -20.17 4.94
CA LYS A 179 -12.41 -20.58 6.35
C LYS A 179 -12.95 -19.44 7.23
N GLU A 180 -12.76 -18.18 6.83
CA GLU A 180 -13.41 -16.99 7.41
C GLU A 180 -14.81 -16.72 6.81
N GLY A 181 -15.35 -17.60 5.96
CA GLY A 181 -16.67 -17.44 5.34
C GLY A 181 -16.70 -16.46 4.16
N ALA A 182 -15.56 -16.31 3.47
CA ALA A 182 -15.52 -15.59 2.19
C ALA A 182 -16.07 -16.45 1.04
N GLN A 183 -16.85 -15.83 0.15
CA GLN A 183 -16.99 -16.27 -1.24
C GLN A 183 -15.96 -15.51 -2.07
N VAL A 184 -15.14 -16.23 -2.85
CA VAL A 184 -14.08 -15.62 -3.64
C VAL A 184 -14.31 -15.84 -5.13
N ASP A 185 -14.38 -14.75 -5.89
CA ASP A 185 -14.24 -14.76 -7.34
C ASP A 185 -12.76 -14.62 -7.72
N ARG A 186 -12.24 -15.56 -8.52
CA ARG A 186 -10.86 -15.54 -9.03
C ARG A 186 -10.84 -14.91 -10.43
N VAL A 187 -10.02 -13.88 -10.62
CA VAL A 187 -9.78 -13.25 -11.92
C VAL A 187 -8.41 -13.67 -12.47
N ASP A 188 -8.39 -14.28 -13.66
CA ASP A 188 -7.16 -14.36 -14.46
C ASP A 188 -7.10 -13.17 -15.42
N LEU A 189 -6.15 -12.25 -15.17
CA LEU A 189 -5.92 -11.08 -16.02
C LEU A 189 -5.53 -11.44 -17.46
N ARG A 190 -5.09 -12.68 -17.74
CA ARG A 190 -4.86 -13.17 -19.11
C ARG A 190 -6.17 -13.37 -19.87
N ALA A 191 -7.21 -13.88 -19.20
CA ALA A 191 -8.48 -14.24 -19.83
C ALA A 191 -9.31 -13.01 -20.21
N LEU A 192 -9.05 -11.86 -19.58
CA LEU A 192 -9.73 -10.59 -19.87
C LEU A 192 -9.25 -9.89 -21.14
N ASP A 193 -8.15 -10.36 -21.75
CA ASP A 193 -7.53 -9.83 -22.98
C ASP A 193 -7.53 -8.29 -23.08
N LEU A 194 -7.08 -7.63 -22.01
CA LEU A 194 -7.14 -6.18 -21.90
C LEU A 194 -6.11 -5.52 -22.83
N PRO A 195 -6.51 -4.69 -23.81
CA PRO A 195 -5.56 -3.85 -24.54
C PRO A 195 -4.91 -2.86 -23.57
N PHE A 196 -3.79 -2.23 -23.95
CA PHE A 196 -3.29 -1.11 -23.17
C PHE A 196 -4.33 0.02 -23.15
N TYR A 197 -4.45 0.72 -22.02
CA TYR A 197 -5.36 1.86 -21.90
C TYR A 197 -5.00 2.93 -22.93
N ASP A 198 -5.99 3.27 -23.75
CA ASP A 198 -5.95 4.31 -24.77
C ASP A 198 -7.25 5.11 -24.68
N GLY A 199 -7.12 6.44 -24.60
CA GLY A 199 -8.26 7.35 -24.50
C GLY A 199 -9.06 7.43 -25.80
N ASP A 200 -8.42 7.22 -26.96
CA ASP A 200 -9.10 7.22 -28.25
C ASP A 200 -9.90 5.92 -28.44
N LEU A 201 -9.41 4.80 -27.91
CA LEU A 201 -10.15 3.53 -27.84
C LEU A 201 -11.39 3.66 -26.93
N GLU A 202 -11.25 4.30 -25.76
CA GLU A 202 -12.38 4.60 -24.87
C GLU A 202 -13.41 5.51 -25.57
N ALA A 203 -12.95 6.56 -26.26
CA ALA A 203 -13.84 7.50 -26.93
C ALA A 203 -14.59 6.87 -28.13
N GLY A 204 -13.92 6.00 -28.90
CA GLY A 204 -14.48 5.37 -30.09
C GLY A 204 -15.32 4.12 -29.83
N SER A 205 -14.97 3.32 -28.81
CA SER A 205 -15.59 2.01 -28.56
C SER A 205 -16.07 1.75 -27.13
N GLY A 206 -15.84 2.70 -26.21
CA GLY A 206 -16.17 2.53 -24.79
C GLY A 206 -15.18 1.61 -24.06
N LEU A 207 -15.66 0.91 -23.04
CA LEU A 207 -14.83 -0.05 -22.29
C LEU A 207 -14.70 -1.37 -23.07
N PRO A 208 -13.49 -1.93 -23.22
CA PRO A 208 -13.29 -3.29 -23.73
C PRO A 208 -14.08 -4.34 -22.92
N ALA A 209 -14.47 -5.45 -23.55
CA ALA A 209 -15.32 -6.47 -22.91
C ALA A 209 -14.75 -6.98 -21.57
N GLY A 210 -13.47 -7.34 -21.50
CA GLY A 210 -12.82 -7.76 -20.26
C GLY A 210 -12.71 -6.65 -19.20
N ALA A 211 -12.71 -5.38 -19.61
CA ALA A 211 -12.74 -4.25 -18.66
C ALA A 211 -14.15 -4.10 -18.05
N GLN A 212 -15.21 -4.28 -18.84
CA GLN A 212 -16.58 -4.32 -18.36
C GLN A 212 -16.80 -5.50 -17.40
N GLU A 213 -16.31 -6.69 -17.77
CA GLU A 213 -16.38 -7.90 -16.95
C GLU A 213 -15.68 -7.71 -15.60
N LEU A 214 -14.44 -7.22 -15.61
CA LEU A 214 -13.68 -6.95 -14.38
C LEU A 214 -14.37 -5.89 -13.52
N ALA A 215 -14.90 -4.83 -14.12
CA ALA A 215 -15.65 -3.80 -13.42
C ALA A 215 -16.92 -4.36 -12.75
N ALA A 216 -17.67 -5.24 -13.43
CA ALA A 216 -18.87 -5.89 -12.90
C ALA A 216 -18.54 -6.84 -11.73
N ARG A 217 -17.50 -7.66 -11.87
CA ARG A 217 -17.00 -8.55 -10.79
C ARG A 217 -16.59 -7.75 -9.55
N ILE A 218 -15.83 -6.66 -9.73
CA ILE A 218 -15.42 -5.75 -8.64
C ILE A 218 -16.63 -5.04 -8.01
N ALA A 219 -17.61 -4.60 -8.82
CA ALA A 219 -18.83 -3.96 -8.33
C ALA A 219 -19.61 -4.88 -7.37
N ALA A 220 -19.71 -6.18 -7.70
CA ALA A 220 -20.41 -7.19 -6.91
C ALA A 220 -19.66 -7.66 -5.63
N ALA A 221 -18.36 -7.37 -5.51
CA ALA A 221 -17.53 -7.75 -4.36
C ALA A 221 -17.55 -6.70 -3.23
N ASP A 222 -17.22 -7.11 -2.00
CA ASP A 222 -17.05 -6.21 -0.86
C ASP A 222 -15.60 -5.71 -0.74
N GLY A 223 -14.63 -6.51 -1.20
CA GLY A 223 -13.21 -6.20 -1.15
C GLY A 223 -12.35 -7.01 -2.12
N LEU A 224 -11.06 -6.69 -2.15
CA LEU A 224 -10.07 -7.21 -3.09
C LEU A 224 -8.90 -7.93 -2.38
N VAL A 225 -8.43 -9.03 -2.96
CA VAL A 225 -7.21 -9.74 -2.53
C VAL A 225 -6.23 -9.69 -3.68
N ILE A 226 -5.16 -8.90 -3.58
CA ILE A 226 -4.26 -8.64 -4.71
C ILE A 226 -2.86 -9.15 -4.38
N ALA A 227 -2.44 -10.21 -5.09
CA ALA A 227 -1.11 -10.78 -5.03
C ALA A 227 -0.26 -10.27 -6.21
N SER A 228 0.54 -9.23 -5.98
CA SER A 228 1.32 -8.55 -7.02
C SER A 228 2.82 -8.82 -6.86
N PRO A 229 3.53 -9.34 -7.89
CA PRO A 229 4.99 -9.27 -7.88
C PRO A 229 5.48 -7.81 -7.96
N GLU A 230 6.76 -7.61 -7.66
CA GLU A 230 7.50 -6.36 -7.91
C GLU A 230 8.32 -6.51 -9.21
N TYR A 231 8.06 -5.68 -10.20
CA TYR A 231 8.88 -5.57 -11.41
C TYR A 231 9.56 -4.20 -11.42
N ASN A 232 10.89 -4.18 -11.43
CA ASN A 232 11.71 -2.96 -11.48
C ASN A 232 11.27 -1.89 -10.45
N TYR A 233 11.22 -2.26 -9.17
CA TYR A 233 10.80 -1.41 -8.04
C TYR A 233 9.32 -0.95 -8.07
N SER A 234 8.49 -1.49 -8.96
CA SER A 234 7.11 -1.03 -9.20
C SER A 234 6.10 -2.18 -9.38
N VAL A 235 4.85 -1.78 -9.57
CA VAL A 235 3.71 -2.64 -9.91
C VAL A 235 3.84 -3.18 -11.36
N PRO A 236 3.39 -4.40 -11.67
CA PRO A 236 3.39 -4.94 -13.03
C PRO A 236 2.47 -4.15 -13.96
N ALA A 237 2.92 -3.90 -15.19
CA ALA A 237 2.16 -3.14 -16.20
C ALA A 237 0.74 -3.70 -16.41
N VAL A 238 0.58 -5.03 -16.49
CA VAL A 238 -0.72 -5.68 -16.66
C VAL A 238 -1.70 -5.39 -15.51
N LEU A 239 -1.24 -5.37 -14.26
CA LEU A 239 -2.09 -5.08 -13.11
C LEU A 239 -2.46 -3.60 -13.07
N LYS A 240 -1.51 -2.71 -13.37
CA LYS A 240 -1.77 -1.27 -13.44
C LYS A 240 -2.76 -0.94 -14.57
N ASN A 241 -2.59 -1.55 -15.74
CA ASN A 241 -3.49 -1.41 -16.89
C ASN A 241 -4.92 -1.89 -16.57
N ALA A 242 -5.06 -3.02 -15.87
CA ALA A 242 -6.36 -3.50 -15.41
C ALA A 242 -7.05 -2.54 -14.43
N ILE A 243 -6.29 -1.96 -13.49
CA ILE A 243 -6.80 -0.92 -12.59
C ILE A 243 -7.24 0.31 -13.41
N ASP A 244 -6.41 0.79 -14.33
CA ASP A 244 -6.67 1.99 -15.12
C ASP A 244 -7.96 1.86 -15.94
N TRP A 245 -8.16 0.74 -16.65
CA TRP A 245 -9.42 0.44 -17.33
C TRP A 245 -10.63 0.41 -16.40
N VAL A 246 -10.51 -0.21 -15.22
CA VAL A 246 -11.61 -0.25 -14.23
C VAL A 246 -11.97 1.15 -13.71
N THR A 247 -11.02 2.10 -13.63
CA THR A 247 -11.34 3.49 -13.24
C THR A 247 -12.25 4.21 -14.23
N ARG A 248 -12.35 3.73 -15.47
CA ARG A 248 -13.16 4.32 -16.55
C ARG A 248 -14.64 3.92 -16.47
N ALA A 249 -14.94 2.81 -15.80
CA ALA A 249 -16.30 2.33 -15.61
C ALA A 249 -17.16 3.34 -14.83
N LYS A 250 -18.46 3.41 -15.15
CA LYS A 250 -19.42 4.32 -14.52
C LYS A 250 -20.63 3.50 -14.04
N PRO A 251 -20.96 3.50 -12.73
CA PRO A 251 -20.18 4.08 -11.63
C PRO A 251 -18.82 3.39 -11.44
N MET A 252 -17.83 4.13 -10.93
CA MET A 252 -16.46 3.62 -10.76
C MET A 252 -16.41 2.63 -9.58
N PRO A 253 -16.12 1.33 -9.81
CA PRO A 253 -16.48 0.27 -8.87
C PRO A 253 -15.44 0.03 -7.76
N LEU A 254 -14.25 0.61 -7.84
CA LEU A 254 -13.22 0.48 -6.79
C LEU A 254 -13.51 1.35 -5.56
N ARG A 255 -14.32 2.40 -5.69
CA ARG A 255 -14.55 3.37 -4.62
C ARG A 255 -15.22 2.72 -3.40
N GLY A 256 -14.59 2.83 -2.23
CA GLY A 256 -15.10 2.30 -0.97
C GLY A 256 -14.94 0.79 -0.78
N LYS A 257 -14.40 0.06 -1.77
CA LYS A 257 -13.98 -1.35 -1.59
C LYS A 257 -12.80 -1.41 -0.63
N THR A 258 -12.67 -2.48 0.14
CA THR A 258 -11.41 -2.77 0.87
C THR A 258 -10.42 -3.51 -0.03
N ALA A 259 -9.14 -3.49 0.32
CA ALA A 259 -8.15 -4.37 -0.31
C ALA A 259 -7.09 -4.86 0.68
N VAL A 260 -6.61 -6.10 0.51
CA VAL A 260 -5.36 -6.58 1.11
C VAL A 260 -4.33 -6.81 0.01
N LEU A 261 -3.10 -6.33 0.25
CA LEU A 261 -2.00 -6.41 -0.69
C LEU A 261 -0.95 -7.40 -0.20
N MET A 262 -0.53 -8.28 -1.09
CA MET A 262 0.50 -9.28 -0.82
C MET A 262 1.44 -9.45 -2.01
N SER A 263 2.67 -9.86 -1.75
CA SER A 263 3.67 -10.16 -2.78
C SER A 263 4.47 -11.40 -2.41
N ALA A 264 4.87 -12.16 -3.43
CA ALA A 264 5.83 -13.25 -3.33
C ALA A 264 6.97 -13.02 -4.32
N SER A 265 8.22 -13.06 -3.84
CA SER A 265 9.41 -12.87 -4.66
C SER A 265 10.56 -13.78 -4.25
N PRO A 266 11.39 -14.27 -5.17
CA PRO A 266 12.67 -14.92 -4.82
C PRO A 266 13.64 -13.97 -4.09
N SER A 267 13.44 -12.66 -4.18
CA SER A 267 14.25 -11.64 -3.50
C SER A 267 14.05 -11.64 -1.97
N LEU A 268 15.09 -11.27 -1.24
CA LEU A 268 15.04 -11.02 0.21
C LEU A 268 14.08 -9.88 0.62
N VAL A 269 13.64 -9.03 -0.32
CA VAL A 269 12.69 -7.94 -0.05
C VAL A 269 11.23 -8.38 -0.22
N GLY A 270 10.98 -9.56 -0.80
CA GLY A 270 9.64 -10.13 -1.01
C GLY A 270 8.72 -9.39 -1.99
N GLY A 271 9.17 -8.27 -2.57
CA GLY A 271 8.39 -7.40 -3.47
C GLY A 271 7.64 -6.25 -2.77
N ASN A 272 8.00 -5.94 -1.53
CA ASN A 272 7.35 -4.92 -0.71
C ASN A 272 7.27 -3.52 -1.37
N ARG A 273 8.20 -3.12 -2.24
CA ARG A 273 8.19 -1.77 -2.85
C ARG A 273 7.10 -1.68 -3.90
N GLY A 274 6.90 -2.73 -4.69
CA GLY A 274 5.77 -2.86 -5.60
C GLY A 274 4.43 -2.72 -4.87
N LEU A 275 4.32 -3.25 -3.64
CA LEU A 275 3.11 -3.10 -2.83
C LEU A 275 2.84 -1.66 -2.39
N TRP A 276 3.86 -0.88 -2.04
CA TRP A 276 3.68 0.54 -1.71
C TRP A 276 3.25 1.37 -2.94
N VAL A 277 3.79 1.09 -4.12
CA VAL A 277 3.36 1.74 -5.38
C VAL A 277 1.91 1.38 -5.74
N LEU A 278 1.54 0.11 -5.57
CA LEU A 278 0.17 -0.38 -5.76
C LEU A 278 -0.80 0.24 -4.75
N ARG A 279 -0.43 0.34 -3.46
CA ARG A 279 -1.24 1.00 -2.42
C ARG A 279 -1.59 2.42 -2.82
N MET A 280 -0.61 3.25 -3.18
CA MET A 280 -0.85 4.64 -3.58
C MET A 280 -1.82 4.73 -4.76
N SER A 281 -1.69 3.84 -5.74
CA SER A 281 -2.59 3.80 -6.92
C SER A 281 -4.04 3.49 -6.52
N LEU A 282 -4.25 2.57 -5.57
CA LEU A 282 -5.57 2.14 -5.12
C LEU A 282 -6.22 3.14 -4.13
N GLU A 283 -5.45 3.70 -3.20
CA GLU A 283 -5.96 4.68 -2.23
C GLU A 283 -6.39 5.99 -2.91
N VAL A 284 -5.68 6.44 -3.95
CA VAL A 284 -6.06 7.63 -4.74
C VAL A 284 -7.41 7.46 -5.44
N VAL A 285 -7.75 6.24 -5.89
CA VAL A 285 -9.09 5.95 -6.46
C VAL A 285 -10.14 5.60 -5.39
N GLY A 286 -9.78 5.71 -4.10
CA GLY A 286 -10.71 5.57 -2.98
C GLY A 286 -10.93 4.14 -2.48
N VAL A 287 -9.98 3.22 -2.73
CA VAL A 287 -9.95 1.90 -2.09
C VAL A 287 -9.42 2.03 -0.66
N HIS A 288 -10.07 1.36 0.29
CA HIS A 288 -9.60 1.24 1.67
C HIS A 288 -8.60 0.07 1.80
N VAL A 289 -7.32 0.34 1.50
CA VAL A 289 -6.27 -0.67 1.59
C VAL A 289 -5.93 -0.95 3.06
N TYR A 290 -6.15 -2.19 3.50
CA TYR A 290 -5.90 -2.66 4.87
C TYR A 290 -4.46 -2.34 5.30
N PRO A 291 -4.20 -1.84 6.53
CA PRO A 291 -2.90 -1.26 6.88
C PRO A 291 -1.71 -2.22 6.73
N ASP A 292 -1.85 -3.47 7.18
CA ASP A 292 -0.81 -4.48 7.05
C ASP A 292 -0.79 -5.07 5.64
N MET A 293 0.41 -5.27 5.10
CA MET A 293 0.66 -5.94 3.82
C MET A 293 1.59 -7.13 4.04
N PHE A 294 1.46 -8.17 3.22
CA PHE A 294 2.27 -9.38 3.37
C PHE A 294 3.31 -9.52 2.25
N SER A 295 4.60 -9.53 2.60
CA SER A 295 5.70 -9.60 1.63
C SER A 295 6.55 -10.85 1.88
N LEU A 296 6.38 -11.87 1.04
CA LEU A 296 7.06 -13.15 1.16
C LEU A 296 8.41 -13.11 0.44
N ALA A 297 9.47 -12.95 1.23
CA ALA A 297 10.86 -13.09 0.80
C ALA A 297 11.22 -14.54 0.48
N SER A 298 12.20 -14.73 -0.41
CA SER A 298 12.70 -16.06 -0.82
C SER A 298 11.60 -17.05 -1.23
N ALA A 299 10.47 -16.57 -1.77
CA ALA A 299 9.23 -17.32 -1.94
C ALA A 299 9.32 -18.61 -2.80
N HIS A 300 10.39 -18.79 -3.56
CA HIS A 300 10.71 -20.04 -4.26
C HIS A 300 11.07 -21.23 -3.34
N GLN A 301 11.43 -20.97 -2.09
CA GLN A 301 11.80 -21.97 -1.06
C GLN A 301 10.84 -21.97 0.15
N ALA A 302 9.89 -21.03 0.20
CA ALA A 302 9.08 -20.77 1.40
C ALA A 302 7.79 -21.62 1.51
N PHE A 303 7.49 -22.42 0.49
CA PHE A 303 6.31 -23.27 0.43
C PHE A 303 6.71 -24.75 0.48
N ASP A 304 5.89 -25.55 1.14
CA ASP A 304 5.95 -27.02 1.08
C ASP A 304 5.24 -27.59 -0.15
N ASP A 305 5.20 -28.93 -0.23
CA ASP A 305 4.54 -29.68 -1.32
C ASP A 305 3.00 -29.58 -1.27
N ALA A 306 2.41 -29.28 -0.10
CA ALA A 306 0.99 -28.99 0.04
C ALA A 306 0.63 -27.54 -0.36
N GLY A 307 1.64 -26.68 -0.57
CA GLY A 307 1.47 -25.27 -0.86
C GLY A 307 1.04 -24.44 0.35
N GLU A 308 1.33 -24.90 1.58
CA GLU A 308 1.33 -24.08 2.79
C GLU A 308 2.73 -23.45 2.99
N LEU A 309 2.91 -22.58 3.99
CA LEU A 309 4.21 -21.96 4.29
C LEU A 309 5.00 -22.78 5.31
N SER A 310 6.24 -23.13 4.98
CA SER A 310 7.10 -23.96 5.83
C SER A 310 7.52 -23.27 7.13
N ASP A 311 7.54 -21.94 7.15
CA ASP A 311 7.81 -21.13 8.35
C ASP A 311 6.51 -20.81 9.09
N ALA A 312 6.33 -21.43 10.25
CA ALA A 312 5.14 -21.27 11.09
C ALA A 312 4.95 -19.84 11.65
N ALA A 313 5.99 -19.01 11.72
CA ALA A 313 5.86 -17.60 12.10
C ALA A 313 5.36 -16.74 10.93
N LEU A 314 5.84 -16.99 9.71
CA LEU A 314 5.32 -16.35 8.49
C LEU A 314 3.87 -16.76 8.23
N ASP A 315 3.52 -18.03 8.43
CA ASP A 315 2.14 -18.53 8.34
C ASP A 315 1.20 -17.82 9.34
N ARG A 316 1.58 -17.75 10.62
CA ARG A 316 0.81 -17.01 11.63
C ARG A 316 0.65 -15.54 11.27
N PHE A 317 1.68 -14.89 10.71
CA PHE A 317 1.58 -13.50 10.27
C PHE A 317 0.65 -13.34 9.07
N LEU A 318 0.71 -14.22 8.06
CA LEU A 318 -0.23 -14.23 6.94
C LEU A 318 -1.67 -14.36 7.43
N ARG A 319 -1.95 -15.33 8.30
CA ARG A 319 -3.29 -15.55 8.87
C ARG A 319 -3.77 -14.34 9.68
N PHE A 320 -2.90 -13.71 10.47
CA PHE A 320 -3.21 -12.48 11.20
C PHE A 320 -3.65 -11.34 10.25
N VAL A 321 -2.88 -11.10 9.18
CA VAL A 321 -3.20 -10.07 8.17
C VAL A 321 -4.54 -10.38 7.48
N LEU A 322 -4.77 -11.63 7.07
CA LEU A 322 -5.98 -12.03 6.36
C LEU A 322 -7.25 -12.01 7.22
N THR A 323 -7.21 -12.50 8.47
CA THR A 323 -8.33 -12.38 9.42
C THR A 323 -8.59 -10.92 9.80
N GLY A 324 -7.55 -10.09 9.92
CA GLY A 324 -7.68 -8.64 10.12
C GLY A 324 -8.38 -7.96 8.95
N PHE A 325 -7.95 -8.24 7.72
CA PHE A 325 -8.59 -7.78 6.50
C PHE A 325 -10.05 -8.25 6.38
N ALA A 326 -10.35 -9.51 6.69
CA ALA A 326 -11.71 -10.04 6.65
C ALA A 326 -12.63 -9.33 7.67
N ARG A 327 -12.11 -8.93 8.84
CA ARG A 327 -12.86 -8.11 9.81
C ARG A 327 -13.07 -6.68 9.29
N SER A 328 -12.04 -6.06 8.73
CA SER A 328 -12.11 -4.72 8.13
C SER A 328 -13.14 -4.67 6.99
N THR A 329 -13.10 -5.63 6.07
CA THR A 329 -14.04 -5.74 4.94
C THR A 329 -15.49 -5.84 5.41
N ARG A 330 -15.79 -6.65 6.42
CA ARG A 330 -17.15 -6.73 7.00
C ARG A 330 -17.63 -5.43 7.67
N LEU A 331 -16.73 -4.51 8.04
CA LEU A 331 -17.07 -3.18 8.59
C LEU A 331 -17.28 -2.13 7.49
N HIS A 332 -16.56 -2.24 6.38
CA HIS A 332 -16.64 -1.32 5.24
C HIS A 332 -17.62 -1.76 4.14
N ALA A 333 -18.06 -3.02 4.16
CA ALA A 333 -18.99 -3.58 3.19
C ALA A 333 -20.26 -2.73 3.08
N GLN A 334 -20.41 -2.10 1.91
CA GLN A 334 -21.61 -1.32 1.61
C GLN A 334 -22.79 -2.28 1.37
N PRO A 335 -24.03 -1.88 1.69
CA PRO A 335 -25.20 -2.62 1.21
C PRO A 335 -25.16 -2.67 -0.33
N PRO A 336 -25.68 -3.74 -0.97
CA PRO A 336 -25.87 -3.74 -2.41
C PRO A 336 -26.74 -2.53 -2.80
N ALA A 337 -26.38 -1.90 -3.93
CA ALA A 337 -27.15 -0.84 -4.56
C ALA A 337 -28.47 -1.38 -5.14
#